data_AF-A0A836TGA3-F1
#
_entry.id   AF-A0A836TGA3-F1
#
_cell.length_a   1.000
_cell.length_b   1.000
_cell.length_c   1.000
_cell.angle_alpha   90.00
_cell.angle_beta   90.00
_cell.angle_gamma   90.00
#
_symmetry.space_group_name_H-M   'P 1'
#
loop_
_entity.id
_entity.type
_entity.pdbx_description
1 polymer ?
#
loop_
_entity_poly.entity_id
_entity_poly.type
_entity_poly.pdbx_seq_one_letter_code
_entity_poly.pdbx_strand_id
1 'polypeptide(L)'
;MIFKQHLINQMERAHADGTKFIADQIDAFPKSRPVILDLGCGVGWTFDKILNGYKKTKLYSGFTGCEKVLDYYGIDIEDQKDVPQKISYQKLNLENLIFPFEDKFFDIVFSNQVIEHISNKDIFIKESNRVLKDDGICITSTENISSFDNILSLMCGQEPLVQSTSQEFFTMSFLSPHFMKKNKGIF
;
A
#
# COMPACT_ATOMS: atom_id res chain seq x y z
N MET A 1 15.22 22.53 -2.20
CA MET A 1 13.85 22.62 -1.63
C MET A 1 12.76 22.19 -2.61
N ILE A 2 12.81 22.58 -3.89
CA ILE A 2 11.75 22.29 -4.90
C ILE A 2 11.67 20.80 -5.30
N PHE A 3 12.80 20.14 -5.60
CA PHE A 3 12.80 18.73 -6.04
C PHE A 3 12.35 17.76 -4.94
N LYS A 4 12.78 17.99 -3.69
CA LYS A 4 12.29 17.25 -2.51
C LYS A 4 10.76 17.28 -2.40
N GLN A 5 10.16 18.47 -2.57
CA GLN A 5 8.70 18.60 -2.53
C GLN A 5 8.03 17.90 -3.71
N HIS A 6 8.65 17.91 -4.90
CA HIS A 6 8.14 17.17 -6.05
C HIS A 6 8.02 15.67 -5.77
N LEU A 7 9.05 15.05 -5.20
CA LEU A 7 9.05 13.62 -4.89
C LEU A 7 8.03 13.26 -3.79
N ILE A 8 7.88 14.12 -2.77
CA ILE A 8 6.83 13.94 -1.75
C ILE A 8 5.44 14.00 -2.40
N ASN A 9 5.22 14.96 -3.30
CA ASN A 9 3.95 15.09 -4.02
C ASN A 9 3.69 13.90 -4.96
N GLN A 10 4.72 13.30 -5.58
CA GLN A 10 4.60 12.08 -6.38
C GLN A 10 4.07 10.92 -5.52
N MET A 11 4.69 10.70 -4.37
CA MET A 11 4.31 9.64 -3.43
C MET A 11 2.88 9.84 -2.88
N GLU A 12 2.52 11.07 -2.49
CA GLU A 12 1.16 11.39 -2.04
C GLU A 12 0.11 11.15 -3.13
N ARG A 13 0.43 11.46 -4.40
CA ARG A 13 -0.44 11.16 -5.55
C ARG A 13 -0.60 9.66 -5.76
N ALA A 14 0.50 8.90 -5.76
CA ALA A 14 0.47 7.46 -5.94
C ALA A 14 -0.43 6.77 -4.90
N HIS A 15 -0.33 7.19 -3.63
CA HIS A 15 -1.20 6.68 -2.57
C HIS A 15 -2.67 7.03 -2.81
N ALA A 16 -2.97 8.28 -3.19
CA ALA A 16 -4.34 8.73 -3.42
C ALA A 16 -4.99 8.03 -4.64
N ASP A 17 -4.26 7.95 -5.75
CA ASP A 17 -4.73 7.31 -6.99
C ASP A 17 -4.88 5.79 -6.80
N GLY A 18 -3.95 5.14 -6.10
CA GLY A 18 -4.04 3.73 -5.75
C GLY A 18 -5.25 3.44 -4.85
N THR A 19 -5.47 4.28 -3.83
CA THR A 19 -6.65 4.15 -2.96
C THR A 19 -7.95 4.36 -3.74
N LYS A 20 -7.97 5.35 -4.65
CA LYS A 20 -9.13 5.60 -5.52
C LYS A 20 -9.45 4.36 -6.35
N PHE A 21 -8.44 3.77 -6.99
CA PHE A 21 -8.61 2.58 -7.80
C PHE A 21 -9.20 1.43 -6.98
N ILE A 22 -8.68 1.19 -5.77
CA ILE A 22 -9.23 0.17 -4.85
C ILE A 22 -10.70 0.46 -4.52
N ALA A 23 -11.03 1.71 -4.15
CA ALA A 23 -12.41 2.10 -3.84
C ALA A 23 -13.35 1.91 -5.05
N ASP A 24 -12.92 2.31 -6.25
CA ASP A 24 -13.69 2.11 -7.49
C ASP A 24 -13.95 0.61 -7.76
N GLN A 25 -12.97 -0.26 -7.51
CA GLN A 25 -13.15 -1.71 -7.66
C GLN A 25 -14.11 -2.28 -6.61
N ILE A 26 -14.04 -1.81 -5.37
CA ILE A 26 -14.98 -2.20 -4.30
C ILE A 26 -16.41 -1.80 -4.69
N ASP A 27 -16.63 -0.56 -5.15
CA ASP A 27 -17.94 -0.07 -5.57
C ASP A 27 -18.47 -0.78 -6.83
N ALA A 28 -17.59 -1.18 -7.75
CA ALA A 28 -17.98 -1.97 -8.93
C ALA A 28 -18.29 -3.45 -8.60
N PHE A 29 -17.81 -3.98 -7.47
CA PHE A 29 -17.94 -5.40 -7.14
C PHE A 29 -19.42 -5.83 -6.95
N PRO A 30 -19.93 -6.92 -7.54
CA PRO A 30 -21.38 -7.20 -7.54
C PRO A 30 -22.04 -7.34 -6.15
N LYS A 31 -21.27 -7.75 -5.14
CA LYS A 31 -21.76 -7.98 -3.78
C LYS A 31 -21.97 -6.68 -3.02
N SER A 32 -23.10 -6.55 -2.32
CA SER A 32 -23.46 -5.37 -1.52
C SER A 32 -22.60 -5.19 -0.27
N ARG A 33 -22.08 -6.30 0.27
CA ARG A 33 -21.17 -6.33 1.43
C ARG A 33 -20.00 -7.28 1.17
N PRO A 34 -18.96 -6.84 0.45
CA PRO A 34 -17.79 -7.66 0.19
C PRO A 34 -16.93 -7.83 1.45
N VAL A 35 -16.29 -8.99 1.54
CA VAL A 35 -15.29 -9.34 2.55
C VAL A 35 -13.92 -9.05 1.96
N ILE A 36 -13.18 -8.12 2.56
CA ILE A 36 -11.97 -7.56 1.98
C ILE A 36 -10.77 -7.73 2.92
N LEU A 37 -9.60 -8.00 2.33
CA LEU A 37 -8.32 -8.12 3.03
C LEU A 37 -7.34 -7.04 2.55
N ASP A 38 -6.85 -6.23 3.49
CA ASP A 38 -5.79 -5.25 3.29
C ASP A 38 -4.46 -5.80 3.83
N LEU A 39 -3.52 -6.08 2.93
CA LEU A 39 -2.19 -6.58 3.23
C LEU A 39 -1.22 -5.41 3.41
N GLY A 40 -0.70 -5.24 4.62
CA GLY A 40 0.09 -4.09 5.03
C GLY A 40 -0.79 -2.90 5.41
N CYS A 41 -1.85 -3.15 6.20
CA CYS A 41 -2.85 -2.14 6.51
C CYS A 41 -2.35 -1.01 7.42
N GLY A 42 -1.19 -1.19 8.07
CA GLY A 42 -0.64 -0.31 9.08
C GLY A 42 -1.68 0.06 10.13
N VAL A 43 -1.83 1.37 10.36
CA VAL A 43 -2.83 1.94 11.29
C VAL A 43 -4.22 2.16 10.66
N GLY A 44 -4.50 1.58 9.48
CA GLY A 44 -5.80 1.71 8.81
C GLY A 44 -5.98 3.01 8.02
N TRP A 45 -4.89 3.58 7.48
CA TRP A 45 -4.98 4.81 6.69
C TRP A 45 -5.72 4.59 5.37
N THR A 46 -5.42 3.49 4.66
CA THR A 46 -6.12 3.12 3.44
C THR A 46 -7.60 2.84 3.73
N PHE A 47 -7.92 2.16 4.84
CA PHE A 47 -9.29 1.97 5.31
C PHE A 47 -10.06 3.28 5.47
N ASP A 48 -9.51 4.25 6.20
CA ASP A 48 -10.14 5.57 6.38
C ASP A 48 -10.41 6.24 5.03
N LYS A 49 -9.45 6.15 4.11
CA LYS A 49 -9.54 6.80 2.80
C LYS A 49 -10.46 6.07 1.82
N ILE A 50 -10.60 4.75 1.93
CA ILE A 50 -11.63 4.00 1.20
C ILE A 50 -13.01 4.48 1.65
N LEU A 51 -13.25 4.64 2.96
CA LEU A 51 -14.58 5.02 3.47
C LEU A 51 -14.91 6.50 3.33
N ASN A 52 -13.93 7.39 3.48
CA ASN A 52 -14.14 8.83 3.52
C ASN A 52 -13.67 9.56 2.25
N GLY A 53 -12.89 8.89 1.40
CA GLY A 53 -12.33 9.45 0.19
C GLY A 53 -11.22 10.47 0.43
N TYR A 54 -10.87 11.20 -0.64
CA TYR A 54 -9.92 12.31 -0.61
C TYR A 54 -10.56 13.59 -1.13
N LYS A 55 -10.31 14.69 -0.43
CA LYS A 55 -10.65 16.03 -0.95
C LYS A 55 -9.78 16.34 -2.17
N LYS A 56 -10.37 16.92 -3.20
CA LYS A 56 -9.63 17.42 -4.37
C LYS A 56 -8.52 18.37 -3.96
N THR A 57 -7.32 18.17 -4.52
CA THR A 57 -6.17 19.07 -4.32
C THR A 57 -5.61 19.49 -5.69
N LYS A 58 -4.50 20.24 -5.69
CA LYS A 58 -3.73 20.49 -6.92
C LYS A 58 -2.96 19.25 -7.40
N LEU A 59 -2.82 18.24 -6.54
CA LEU A 59 -2.02 17.04 -6.80
C LEU A 59 -2.87 15.92 -7.41
N TYR A 60 -4.06 15.69 -6.88
CA TYR A 60 -4.96 14.61 -7.30
C TYR A 60 -6.41 15.10 -7.33
N SER A 61 -7.23 14.47 -8.17
CA SER A 61 -8.62 14.87 -8.41
C SER A 61 -9.52 14.78 -7.18
N GLY A 62 -9.11 13.98 -6.19
CA GLY A 62 -9.96 13.55 -5.09
C GLY A 62 -10.99 12.52 -5.57
N PHE A 63 -11.69 11.93 -4.60
CA PHE A 63 -12.83 11.04 -4.82
C PHE A 63 -13.66 10.97 -3.53
N THR A 64 -14.93 10.62 -3.66
CA THR A 64 -15.82 10.31 -2.53
C THR A 64 -15.56 8.89 -2.05
N GLY A 65 -15.68 8.65 -0.74
CA GLY A 65 -15.52 7.30 -0.22
C GLY A 65 -16.53 6.30 -0.77
N CYS A 66 -16.19 5.02 -0.63
CA CYS A 66 -17.00 3.86 -0.99
C CYS A 66 -18.37 3.91 -0.30
N GLU A 67 -19.43 3.63 -1.07
CA GLU A 67 -20.81 3.66 -0.57
C GLU A 67 -21.20 2.34 0.10
N LYS A 68 -20.46 1.25 -0.17
CA LYS A 68 -20.75 -0.08 0.38
C LYS A 68 -20.32 -0.25 1.82
N VAL A 69 -21.09 -1.08 2.52
CA VAL A 69 -20.70 -1.64 3.81
C VAL A 69 -19.67 -2.74 3.55
N LEU A 70 -18.58 -2.76 4.31
CA LEU A 70 -17.45 -3.68 4.10
C LEU A 70 -17.21 -4.53 5.34
N ASP A 71 -16.88 -5.81 5.14
CA ASP A 71 -16.25 -6.64 6.19
C ASP A 71 -14.74 -6.56 5.99
N TYR A 72 -14.08 -5.70 6.78
CA TYR A 72 -12.68 -5.30 6.55
C TYR A 72 -11.72 -6.06 7.47
N TYR A 73 -10.78 -6.76 6.85
CA TYR A 73 -9.67 -7.45 7.52
C TYR A 73 -8.36 -6.77 7.16
N GLY A 74 -7.45 -6.69 8.12
CA GLY A 74 -6.13 -6.10 7.92
C GLY A 74 -5.05 -7.02 8.46
N ILE A 75 -3.97 -7.21 7.69
CA ILE A 75 -2.73 -7.81 8.19
C ILE A 75 -1.63 -6.73 8.19
N ASP A 76 -0.85 -6.66 9.26
CA ASP A 76 0.41 -5.92 9.27
C ASP A 76 1.43 -6.61 10.20
N ILE A 77 2.71 -6.26 10.05
CA ILE A 77 3.79 -6.74 10.92
C ILE A 77 3.83 -6.01 12.26
N GLU A 78 3.31 -4.78 12.29
CA GLU A 78 3.26 -3.94 13.47
C GLU A 78 2.28 -4.46 14.54
N ASP A 79 2.29 -3.87 15.75
CA ASP A 79 1.24 -4.15 16.73
C ASP A 79 -0.06 -3.43 16.34
N GLN A 80 -1.21 -3.94 16.80
CA GLN A 80 -2.52 -3.30 16.67
C GLN A 80 -2.64 -2.04 17.55
N LYS A 81 -1.75 -1.07 17.37
CA LYS A 81 -1.81 0.24 18.01
C LYS A 81 -2.46 1.21 17.05
N ASP A 82 -3.43 1.97 17.54
CA ASP A 82 -4.15 3.00 16.76
C ASP A 82 -4.93 2.49 15.55
N VAL A 83 -5.12 1.17 15.42
CA VAL A 83 -5.96 0.55 14.39
C VAL A 83 -7.43 0.73 14.75
N PRO A 84 -8.29 1.26 13.86
CA PRO A 84 -9.73 1.36 14.10
C PRO A 84 -10.37 0.03 14.50
N GLN A 85 -11.22 0.02 15.53
CA GLN A 85 -11.92 -1.20 16.01
C GLN A 85 -12.79 -1.89 14.94
N LYS A 86 -13.12 -1.20 13.85
CA LYS A 86 -13.87 -1.74 12.71
C LYS A 86 -13.04 -2.65 11.81
N ILE A 87 -11.71 -2.67 11.97
CA ILE A 87 -10.80 -3.53 11.23
C ILE A 87 -10.59 -4.81 12.04
N SER A 88 -10.91 -5.96 11.43
CA SER A 88 -10.51 -7.28 11.94
C SER A 88 -9.02 -7.49 11.68
N TYR A 89 -8.20 -7.03 12.62
CA TYR A 89 -6.75 -6.95 12.48
C TYR A 89 -6.04 -8.25 12.89
N GLN A 90 -4.98 -8.60 12.16
CA GLN A 90 -4.07 -9.69 12.49
C GLN A 90 -2.61 -9.23 12.37
N LYS A 91 -1.84 -9.44 13.45
CA LYS A 91 -0.39 -9.24 13.41
C LYS A 91 0.28 -10.44 12.76
N LEU A 92 0.90 -10.25 11.60
CA LEU A 92 1.55 -11.32 10.84
C LEU A 92 2.65 -10.75 9.93
N ASN A 93 3.79 -11.45 9.84
CA ASN A 93 4.77 -11.20 8.81
C ASN A 93 4.34 -11.87 7.48
N LEU A 94 4.01 -11.05 6.49
CA LEU A 94 3.54 -11.45 5.16
C LEU A 94 4.57 -12.25 4.34
N GLU A 95 5.85 -12.24 4.71
CA GLU A 95 6.91 -12.91 3.97
C GLU A 95 7.13 -14.36 4.37
N ASN A 96 6.74 -14.75 5.59
CA ASN A 96 7.23 -15.98 6.20
C ASN A 96 6.14 -16.89 6.75
N LEU A 97 4.91 -16.41 6.85
CA LEU A 97 3.82 -17.11 7.52
C LEU A 97 2.60 -17.27 6.60
N ILE A 98 1.91 -18.39 6.79
CA ILE A 98 0.60 -18.67 6.19
C ILE A 98 -0.41 -17.68 6.78
N PHE A 99 -1.25 -17.10 5.95
CA PHE A 99 -2.28 -16.17 6.38
C PHE A 99 -3.31 -16.92 7.23
N PRO A 100 -3.71 -16.42 8.41
CA PRO A 100 -4.58 -17.13 9.36
C PRO A 100 -6.06 -17.09 8.93
N PHE A 101 -6.32 -17.41 7.67
CA PHE A 101 -7.63 -17.40 7.03
C PHE A 101 -7.84 -18.67 6.22
N GLU A 102 -9.11 -19.06 6.10
CA GLU A 102 -9.53 -20.19 5.28
C GLU A 102 -9.29 -19.93 3.78
N ASP A 103 -9.16 -21.01 3.02
CA ASP A 103 -9.11 -20.94 1.57
C ASP A 103 -10.38 -20.28 1.03
N LYS A 104 -10.24 -19.43 0.00
CA LYS A 104 -11.36 -18.79 -0.70
C LYS A 104 -12.33 -18.02 0.21
N PHE A 105 -11.79 -17.33 1.20
CA PHE A 105 -12.56 -16.56 2.17
C PHE A 105 -12.91 -15.13 1.68
N PHE A 106 -11.97 -14.45 1.02
CA PHE A 106 -12.10 -13.04 0.64
C PHE A 106 -12.66 -12.85 -0.76
N ASP A 107 -13.54 -11.85 -0.90
CA ASP A 107 -14.03 -11.36 -2.19
C ASP A 107 -12.97 -10.45 -2.87
N ILE A 108 -12.23 -9.69 -2.06
CA ILE A 108 -11.19 -8.75 -2.54
C ILE A 108 -9.96 -8.88 -1.63
N VAL A 109 -8.79 -9.07 -2.22
CA VAL A 109 -7.50 -8.98 -1.53
C VAL A 109 -6.72 -7.83 -2.16
N PHE A 110 -6.20 -6.92 -1.35
CA PHE A 110 -5.39 -5.83 -1.89
C PHE A 110 -4.17 -5.48 -1.05
N SER A 111 -3.19 -4.83 -1.69
CA SER A 111 -2.05 -4.20 -1.03
C SER A 111 -1.69 -2.90 -1.75
N ASN A 112 -1.49 -1.81 -1.02
CA ASN A 112 -1.15 -0.53 -1.63
C ASN A 112 0.25 -0.06 -1.20
N GLN A 113 1.24 -0.17 -2.10
CA GLN A 113 2.65 0.18 -1.85
C GLN A 113 3.29 -0.66 -0.72
N VAL A 114 3.19 -1.98 -0.83
CA VAL A 114 3.68 -2.93 0.20
C VAL A 114 4.57 -4.01 -0.41
N ILE A 115 4.21 -4.54 -1.58
CA ILE A 115 4.88 -5.69 -2.20
C ILE A 115 6.36 -5.43 -2.53
N GLU A 116 6.76 -4.17 -2.73
CA GLU A 116 8.14 -3.72 -2.91
C GLU A 116 9.01 -3.98 -1.67
N HIS A 117 8.42 -3.93 -0.48
CA HIS A 117 9.10 -4.17 0.78
C HIS A 117 9.15 -5.66 1.15
N ILE A 118 8.35 -6.50 0.49
CA ILE A 118 8.29 -7.94 0.71
C ILE A 118 9.46 -8.63 0.00
N SER A 119 10.36 -9.23 0.78
CA SER A 119 11.53 -9.98 0.29
C SER A 119 11.10 -11.28 -0.40
N ASN A 120 10.29 -12.09 0.29
CA ASN A 120 9.75 -13.34 -0.24
C ASN A 120 8.34 -13.14 -0.83
N LYS A 121 8.30 -12.69 -2.09
CA LYS A 121 7.03 -12.42 -2.80
C LYS A 121 6.24 -13.70 -3.11
N ASP A 122 6.89 -14.87 -3.14
CA ASP A 122 6.20 -16.12 -3.47
C ASP A 122 5.17 -16.50 -2.42
N ILE A 123 5.50 -16.34 -1.12
CA ILE A 123 4.55 -16.60 -0.04
C ILE A 123 3.41 -15.59 -0.10
N PHE A 124 3.72 -14.30 -0.24
CA PHE A 124 2.72 -13.24 -0.37
C PHE A 124 1.72 -13.52 -1.50
N ILE A 125 2.21 -13.87 -2.70
CA ILE A 125 1.34 -14.13 -3.87
C ILE A 125 0.54 -15.43 -3.70
N LYS A 126 1.17 -16.51 -3.23
CA LYS A 126 0.50 -17.81 -3.04
C LYS A 126 -0.61 -17.72 -2.00
N GLU A 127 -0.34 -17.07 -0.87
CA GLU A 127 -1.32 -16.91 0.19
C GLU A 127 -2.43 -15.94 -0.21
N SER A 128 -2.11 -14.85 -0.90
CA SER A 128 -3.12 -13.95 -1.48
C SER A 128 -4.06 -14.70 -2.42
N ASN A 129 -3.53 -15.58 -3.28
CA ASN A 129 -4.33 -16.41 -4.16
C ASN A 129 -5.15 -17.45 -3.40
N ARG A 130 -4.56 -18.13 -2.40
CA ARG A 130 -5.23 -19.17 -1.61
C ARG A 130 -6.46 -18.64 -0.87
N VAL A 131 -6.34 -17.47 -0.23
CA VAL A 131 -7.43 -16.88 0.56
C VAL A 131 -8.46 -16.15 -0.30
N LEU A 132 -8.16 -15.87 -1.57
CA LEU A 132 -9.06 -15.23 -2.51
C LEU A 132 -10.03 -16.24 -3.12
N LYS A 133 -11.30 -15.85 -3.27
CA LYS A 133 -12.30 -16.64 -4.00
C LYS A 133 -11.96 -16.75 -5.49
N ASP A 134 -12.51 -17.77 -6.13
CA ASP A 134 -12.32 -18.01 -7.57
C ASP A 134 -12.84 -16.84 -8.44
N ASP A 135 -13.89 -16.15 -7.98
CA ASP A 135 -14.49 -14.95 -8.59
C ASP A 135 -14.03 -13.64 -7.92
N GLY A 136 -13.08 -13.74 -7.00
CA GLY A 136 -12.53 -12.60 -6.28
C GLY A 136 -11.52 -11.81 -7.12
N ILE A 137 -11.18 -10.62 -6.63
CA ILE A 137 -10.18 -9.76 -7.26
C ILE A 137 -8.96 -9.54 -6.36
N CYS A 138 -7.77 -9.64 -6.95
CA CYS A 138 -6.52 -9.26 -6.30
C CYS A 138 -6.01 -7.93 -6.87
N ILE A 139 -5.77 -6.95 -6.01
CA ILE A 139 -5.28 -5.62 -6.40
C ILE A 139 -3.96 -5.35 -5.68
N THR A 140 -2.86 -5.22 -6.42
CA THR A 140 -1.57 -4.83 -5.83
C THR A 140 -1.03 -3.60 -6.55
N SER A 141 -0.53 -2.64 -5.78
CA SER A 141 0.19 -1.48 -6.29
C SER A 141 1.62 -1.48 -5.75
N THR A 142 2.54 -0.97 -6.55
CA THR A 142 3.96 -0.86 -6.22
C THR A 142 4.59 0.34 -6.91
N GLU A 143 5.77 0.76 -6.48
CA GLU A 143 6.50 1.88 -7.06
C GLU A 143 6.97 1.56 -8.50
N ASN A 144 6.83 2.54 -9.41
CA ASN A 144 7.36 2.41 -10.76
C ASN A 144 8.89 2.58 -10.77
N ILE A 145 9.62 1.47 -10.81
CA ILE A 145 11.08 1.48 -10.88
C ILE A 145 11.62 2.29 -12.06
N SER A 146 10.89 2.35 -13.17
CA SER A 146 11.25 3.09 -14.39
C SER A 146 10.72 4.53 -14.41
N SER A 147 10.29 5.08 -13.27
CA SER A 147 9.90 6.49 -13.20
C SER A 147 11.03 7.42 -13.65
N PHE A 148 10.67 8.57 -14.21
CA PHE A 148 11.66 9.53 -14.70
C PHE A 148 12.64 9.97 -13.61
N ASP A 149 12.17 10.12 -12.37
CA ASP A 149 13.00 10.46 -11.21
C ASP A 149 14.06 9.38 -10.92
N ASN A 150 13.70 8.09 -11.06
CA ASN A 150 14.64 6.97 -10.90
C ASN A 150 15.64 6.91 -12.05
N ILE A 151 15.20 7.12 -13.29
CA ILE A 151 16.08 7.16 -14.46
C ILE A 151 17.11 8.30 -14.29
N LEU A 152 16.66 9.48 -13.85
CA LEU A 152 17.55 10.60 -13.59
C LEU A 152 18.54 10.30 -12.45
N SER A 153 18.08 9.66 -11.37
CA SER A 153 18.93 9.18 -10.28
C SER A 153 20.05 8.27 -10.80
N LEU A 154 19.69 7.28 -11.63
CA LEU A 154 20.63 6.36 -12.25
C LEU A 154 21.63 7.07 -13.19
N MET A 155 21.16 8.04 -13.98
CA MET A 155 22.02 8.86 -14.84
C MET A 155 23.06 9.68 -14.04
N CYS A 156 22.74 10.03 -12.80
CA CYS A 156 23.64 10.70 -11.87
C CYS A 156 24.51 9.72 -11.04
N GLY A 157 24.49 8.43 -11.36
CA GLY A 157 25.27 7.39 -10.65
C GLY A 157 24.73 7.06 -9.26
N GLN A 158 23.46 7.40 -8.99
CA GLN A 158 22.77 7.09 -7.73
C GLN A 158 21.86 5.87 -7.92
N GLU A 159 21.50 5.17 -6.84
CA GLU A 159 20.50 4.10 -6.92
C GLU A 159 19.07 4.64 -7.14
N PRO A 160 18.12 3.81 -7.61
CA PRO A 160 16.72 4.20 -7.73
C PRO A 160 16.18 4.70 -6.38
N LEU A 161 15.37 5.77 -6.39
CA LEU A 161 14.89 6.42 -5.17
C LEU A 161 13.88 5.57 -4.37
N VAL A 162 13.31 4.59 -5.06
CA VAL A 162 12.20 3.69 -4.66
C VAL A 162 12.68 2.34 -4.11
N GLN A 163 13.98 2.06 -4.18
CA GLN A 163 14.56 0.80 -3.74
C GLN A 163 15.77 1.04 -2.86
N SER A 164 15.93 0.20 -1.85
CA SER A 164 17.16 0.09 -1.08
C SER A 164 17.75 -1.29 -1.33
N THR A 165 19.02 -1.34 -1.72
CA THR A 165 19.73 -2.60 -1.98
C THR A 165 20.13 -3.34 -0.69
N SER A 166 20.10 -2.66 0.46
CA SER A 166 20.35 -3.24 1.78
C SER A 166 19.35 -2.75 2.82
N GLN A 167 18.93 -3.64 3.72
CA GLN A 167 18.14 -3.28 4.89
C GLN A 167 19.02 -2.93 6.11
N GLU A 168 20.29 -3.34 6.10
CA GLU A 168 21.25 -3.11 7.18
C GLU A 168 22.13 -1.88 6.95
N PHE A 169 22.50 -1.62 5.69
CA PHE A 169 23.35 -0.51 5.30
C PHE A 169 22.55 0.51 4.49
N PHE A 170 22.65 1.78 4.87
CA PHE A 170 21.92 2.83 4.18
C PHE A 170 22.61 3.16 2.85
N THR A 171 22.15 2.52 1.78
CA THR A 171 22.63 2.78 0.41
C THR A 171 21.77 3.82 -0.33
N MET A 172 20.60 4.15 0.24
CA MET A 172 19.57 4.94 -0.44
C MET A 172 20.05 6.34 -0.76
N SER A 173 19.78 6.78 -1.98
CA SER A 173 20.06 8.15 -2.42
C SER A 173 19.48 9.14 -1.39
N PHE A 174 20.28 10.14 -1.00
CA PHE A 174 19.86 11.20 -0.07
C PHE A 174 18.63 11.98 -0.55
N LEU A 175 18.23 11.79 -1.81
CA LEU A 175 17.04 12.36 -2.43
C LEU A 175 15.77 11.50 -2.26
N SER A 176 15.86 10.27 -1.74
CA SER A 176 14.68 9.40 -1.57
C SER A 176 13.66 9.98 -0.57
N PRO A 177 12.34 9.99 -0.89
CA PRO A 177 11.28 10.43 0.03
C PRO A 177 11.30 9.71 1.38
N HIS A 178 11.59 8.41 1.36
CA HIS A 178 11.66 7.56 2.54
C HIS A 178 12.82 7.97 3.48
N PHE A 179 14.00 8.29 2.92
CA PHE A 179 15.12 8.87 3.68
C PHE A 179 14.74 10.22 4.32
N MET A 180 14.08 11.07 3.53
CA MET A 180 13.75 12.44 3.92
C MET A 180 12.69 12.53 5.01
N LYS A 181 11.77 11.55 5.11
CA LYS A 181 10.79 11.46 6.21
C LYS A 181 11.46 11.01 7.52
N LYS A 182 12.42 10.06 7.46
CA LYS A 182 13.09 9.48 8.63
C LYS A 182 14.06 10.47 9.32
N ASN A 183 14.66 11.39 8.57
CA ASN A 183 15.59 12.41 9.07
C ASN A 183 14.96 13.76 9.45
N LYS A 184 13.64 13.85 9.67
CA LYS A 184 12.98 15.09 10.13
C LYS A 184 13.40 15.57 11.54
N GLY A 185 14.34 14.91 12.21
CA GLY A 185 14.87 15.27 13.52
C GLY A 185 16.35 15.69 13.55
N ILE A 186 17.04 15.73 12.41
CA ILE A 186 18.45 16.13 12.33
C ILE A 186 18.59 17.03 11.11
N PHE A 187 18.35 18.33 11.31
CA PHE A 187 18.92 19.52 10.67
C PHE A 187 18.05 20.73 11.05
#